data_AF-A0A7X8BYM9-F1
#
_entry.id   AF-A0A7X8BYM9-F1
#
_cell.length_a   1.000
_cell.length_b   1.000
_cell.length_c   1.000
_cell.angle_alpha   90.00
_cell.angle_beta   90.00
_cell.angle_gamma   90.00
#
_symmetry.space_group_name_H-M   'P 1'
#
loop_
_entity.id
_entity.type
_entity.pdbx_description
1 polymer ?
#
loop_
_entity_poly.entity_id
_entity_poly.type
_entity_poly.pdbx_seq_one_letter_code
_entity_poly.pdbx_strand_id
1 'polypeptide(L)'
;MKQLFRHLELHTAPAFMMLVFASIAFIILNSLNIDAYIYIIMPLSILFIFSGILLYYLKRKLLAYIIVSMSIGLLFYLNICSNTIYLPNKIIPTQKAIVGGEVEKLIKKDSLKARYLVSGFIDTKELKKIKNTKIILNVYGEKNIAVGEKIICKCNVRIARKKVLPTDFDERQYAKGMGAMWVGNTNEKNIVVTAKPSQIIALRTKTFNVIYERINECFSPITASLVSAILLADKSNLSSEIRVSFSLAGIAHILALSGLHIGIIAYILYLFLSFLENRPVLKFLLFSIVLISFIFLVNAPESAVRAGFMAILIMGGKTFQRDTNPLNIISIVVILSLLVKPELMNSISFQLSVTSVLGIFLFLPLCQNFFKKQFNASNSIVNSLAVTFAVSIVTAPIVAYYFGVFSIVSPIVNLLLVPLFSLGLILSIITLFFSVFSTFLSEIFTGSVEFLFKICVNIIKFVSEFEFSAFVGNEITFPILLLSIATIYLFSSEKKRQLFFRFCVVAVFFIAIMFINNSQVAEPKTEVFAKNNYSLVSIPLQNNKEEYEIFLWICDRKPEQDYYYDRALIEFISDRNVKTIGINGAFASEFVKSIDDVIKDKNIIIRELNFDEQKALERKFLNGKTAPHLIEI
;
A
#
# COMPACT_ATOMS: atom_id res chain seq x y z
N MET A 1 -28.11 6.28 -12.79
CA MET A 1 -28.18 4.89 -12.26
C MET A 1 -28.77 3.87 -13.25
N LYS A 2 -29.97 4.07 -13.82
CA LYS A 2 -30.56 3.10 -14.81
C LYS A 2 -29.68 2.81 -16.04
N GLN A 3 -28.97 3.82 -16.57
CA GLN A 3 -27.97 3.62 -17.63
C GLN A 3 -26.70 2.89 -17.14
N LEU A 4 -26.26 3.15 -15.91
CA LEU A 4 -25.10 2.50 -15.30
C LEU A 4 -25.34 0.98 -15.16
N PHE A 5 -26.52 0.59 -14.66
CA PHE A 5 -26.93 -0.82 -14.52
C PHE A 5 -27.21 -1.51 -15.86
N ARG A 6 -27.68 -0.78 -16.89
CA ARG A 6 -27.84 -1.35 -18.24
C ARG A 6 -26.50 -1.66 -18.92
N HIS A 7 -25.46 -0.87 -18.65
CA HIS A 7 -24.11 -1.11 -19.19
C HIS A 7 -23.29 -2.14 -18.43
N LEU A 8 -23.63 -2.41 -17.17
CA LEU A 8 -22.90 -3.39 -16.36
C LEU A 8 -23.05 -4.84 -16.86
N GLU A 9 -23.96 -5.11 -17.81
CA GLU A 9 -24.23 -6.43 -18.41
C GLU A 9 -23.99 -7.57 -17.41
N LEU A 10 -24.52 -7.46 -16.19
CA LEU A 10 -24.09 -8.36 -15.09
C LEU A 10 -24.27 -9.83 -15.47
N HIS A 11 -25.27 -10.13 -16.29
CA HIS A 11 -25.54 -11.45 -16.89
C HIS A 11 -24.38 -12.03 -17.72
N THR A 12 -23.48 -11.22 -18.26
CA THR A 12 -22.28 -11.64 -19.03
C THR A 12 -21.04 -11.80 -18.14
N ALA A 13 -21.13 -11.50 -16.84
CA ALA A 13 -20.03 -11.57 -15.88
C ALA A 13 -20.28 -12.54 -14.71
N PRO A 14 -20.35 -13.87 -14.95
CA PRO A 14 -20.66 -14.85 -13.91
C PRO A 14 -19.64 -14.88 -12.76
N ALA A 15 -18.34 -14.71 -13.04
CA ALA A 15 -17.34 -14.69 -11.98
C ALA A 15 -17.46 -13.44 -11.09
N PHE A 16 -17.92 -12.32 -11.65
CA PHE A 16 -18.21 -11.12 -10.88
C PHE A 16 -19.42 -11.31 -9.97
N MET A 17 -20.50 -11.91 -10.48
CA MET A 17 -21.61 -12.31 -9.61
C MET A 17 -21.14 -13.24 -8.48
N MET A 18 -20.27 -14.19 -8.80
CA MET A 18 -19.74 -15.11 -7.80
C MET A 18 -18.97 -14.38 -6.71
N LEU A 19 -18.13 -13.42 -7.09
CA LEU A 19 -17.41 -12.59 -6.14
C LEU A 19 -18.37 -11.80 -5.25
N VAL A 20 -19.39 -11.15 -5.82
CA VAL A 20 -20.37 -10.35 -5.05
C VAL A 20 -21.10 -11.22 -4.03
N PHE A 21 -21.63 -12.37 -4.45
CA PHE A 21 -22.33 -13.28 -3.52
C PHE A 21 -21.39 -13.89 -2.48
N ALA A 22 -20.15 -14.21 -2.85
CA ALA A 22 -19.13 -14.67 -1.90
C ALA A 22 -18.79 -13.58 -0.87
N SER A 23 -18.68 -12.32 -1.28
CA SER A 23 -18.45 -11.18 -0.38
C SER A 23 -19.63 -10.97 0.58
N ILE A 24 -20.88 -11.07 0.09
CA ILE A 24 -22.07 -10.98 0.95
C ILE A 24 -22.07 -12.12 1.98
N ALA A 25 -21.83 -13.35 1.54
CA ALA A 25 -21.76 -14.51 2.43
C ALA A 25 -20.65 -14.32 3.48
N PHE A 26 -19.47 -13.87 3.07
CA PHE A 26 -18.36 -13.57 3.98
C PHE A 26 -18.76 -12.53 5.05
N ILE A 27 -19.39 -11.42 4.65
CA ILE A 27 -19.82 -10.36 5.58
C ILE A 27 -20.82 -10.90 6.62
N ILE A 28 -21.80 -11.69 6.17
CA ILE A 28 -22.80 -12.32 7.05
C ILE A 28 -22.14 -13.30 8.02
N LEU A 29 -21.22 -14.14 7.54
CA LEU A 29 -20.53 -15.11 8.40
C LEU A 29 -19.65 -14.40 9.44
N ASN A 30 -18.98 -13.33 9.02
CA ASN A 30 -18.15 -12.51 9.89
C ASN A 30 -18.95 -11.74 10.94
N SER A 31 -20.19 -11.33 10.65
CA SER A 31 -21.05 -10.72 11.68
C SER A 31 -21.60 -11.73 12.68
N LEU A 32 -21.67 -13.01 12.32
CA LEU A 32 -22.19 -14.10 13.16
C LEU A 32 -21.12 -14.78 14.05
N ASN A 33 -19.83 -14.43 13.93
CA ASN A 33 -18.70 -14.97 14.73
C ASN A 33 -18.73 -16.50 14.87
N ILE A 34 -18.89 -17.22 13.75
CA ILE A 34 -19.05 -18.68 13.72
C ILE A 34 -17.66 -19.38 13.79
N ASP A 35 -16.90 -19.12 14.84
CA ASP A 35 -15.54 -19.67 14.99
C ASP A 35 -15.54 -21.12 15.49
N ALA A 36 -16.59 -21.53 16.21
CA ALA A 36 -16.65 -22.83 16.89
C ALA A 36 -16.90 -24.04 15.97
N TYR A 37 -17.27 -23.83 14.70
CA TYR A 37 -17.74 -24.90 13.82
C TYR A 37 -16.87 -25.13 12.57
N ILE A 38 -15.66 -24.58 12.53
CA ILE A 38 -14.74 -24.59 11.38
C ILE A 38 -14.57 -26.00 10.76
N TYR A 39 -14.41 -27.03 11.59
CA TYR A 39 -14.17 -28.41 11.14
C TYR A 39 -15.40 -29.10 10.51
N ILE A 40 -16.61 -28.66 10.86
CA ILE A 40 -17.86 -29.18 10.28
C ILE A 40 -18.19 -28.42 8.99
N ILE A 41 -17.91 -27.11 8.99
CA ILE A 41 -18.27 -26.21 7.91
C ILE A 41 -17.41 -26.43 6.64
N MET A 42 -16.13 -26.80 6.78
CA MET A 42 -15.22 -27.01 5.64
C MET A 42 -15.65 -28.14 4.68
N PRO A 43 -16.00 -29.36 5.13
CA PRO A 43 -16.49 -30.41 4.22
C PRO A 43 -17.87 -30.08 3.64
N LEU A 44 -18.73 -29.36 4.38
CA LEU A 44 -20.03 -28.89 3.90
C LEU A 44 -19.89 -27.89 2.74
N SER A 45 -18.91 -26.98 2.78
CA SER A 45 -18.68 -26.03 1.69
C SER A 45 -18.24 -26.74 0.40
N ILE A 46 -17.43 -27.80 0.50
CA ILE A 46 -17.02 -28.62 -0.65
C ILE A 46 -18.23 -29.36 -1.24
N LEU A 47 -19.06 -29.98 -0.39
CA LEU A 47 -20.31 -30.62 -0.81
C LEU A 47 -21.26 -29.63 -1.51
N PHE A 48 -21.37 -28.40 -1.00
CA PHE A 48 -22.17 -27.36 -1.62
C PHE A 48 -21.62 -26.94 -2.99
N ILE A 49 -20.30 -26.86 -3.17
CA ILE A 49 -19.70 -26.62 -4.50
C ILE A 49 -20.11 -27.71 -5.49
N PHE A 50 -20.00 -28.99 -5.11
CA PHE A 50 -20.45 -30.10 -5.96
C PHE A 50 -21.94 -30.04 -6.28
N SER A 51 -22.78 -29.70 -5.29
CA SER A 51 -24.22 -29.53 -5.50
C SER A 51 -24.54 -28.36 -6.46
N GLY A 52 -23.76 -27.27 -6.38
CA GLY A 52 -23.87 -26.14 -7.29
C GLY A 52 -23.44 -26.49 -8.72
N ILE A 53 -22.37 -27.26 -8.88
CA ILE A 53 -21.93 -27.78 -10.19
C ILE A 53 -23.03 -28.69 -10.78
N LEU A 54 -23.62 -29.58 -9.98
CA LEU A 54 -24.74 -30.43 -10.40
C LEU A 54 -25.94 -29.58 -10.87
N LEU A 55 -26.32 -28.56 -10.10
CA LEU A 55 -27.41 -27.64 -10.46
C LEU A 55 -27.13 -26.85 -11.75
N TYR A 56 -25.86 -26.56 -12.05
CA TYR A 56 -25.46 -25.94 -13.32
C TYR A 56 -25.78 -26.87 -14.49
N TYR A 57 -25.43 -28.16 -14.39
CA TYR A 57 -25.76 -29.17 -15.40
C TYR A 57 -27.27 -29.43 -15.51
N LEU A 58 -28.02 -29.29 -14.40
CA LEU A 58 -29.50 -29.32 -14.38
C LEU A 58 -30.16 -28.04 -14.91
N LYS A 59 -29.40 -27.15 -15.58
CA LYS A 59 -29.85 -25.86 -16.15
C LYS A 59 -30.43 -24.87 -15.13
N ARG A 60 -30.23 -25.08 -13.82
CA ARG A 60 -30.61 -24.16 -12.73
C ARG A 60 -29.47 -23.17 -12.42
N LYS A 61 -29.04 -22.40 -13.44
CA LYS A 61 -27.82 -21.59 -13.41
C LYS A 61 -27.75 -20.57 -12.26
N LEU A 62 -28.84 -19.86 -11.97
CA LEU A 62 -28.85 -18.86 -10.89
C LEU A 62 -28.62 -19.52 -9.51
N LEU A 63 -29.32 -20.63 -9.25
CA LEU A 63 -29.18 -21.37 -7.99
C LEU A 63 -27.78 -21.96 -7.84
N ALA A 64 -27.23 -22.50 -8.93
CA ALA A 64 -25.86 -22.98 -9.00
C ALA A 64 -24.87 -21.87 -8.63
N TYR A 65 -24.99 -20.69 -9.22
CA TYR A 65 -24.12 -19.56 -8.89
C TYR A 65 -24.24 -19.17 -7.42
N ILE A 66 -25.45 -19.03 -6.87
CA ILE A 66 -25.64 -18.66 -5.46
C ILE A 66 -24.95 -19.67 -4.53
N ILE A 67 -25.19 -20.97 -4.73
CA ILE A 67 -24.65 -22.02 -3.87
C ILE A 67 -23.11 -22.09 -3.96
N VAL A 68 -22.54 -22.08 -5.16
CA VAL A 68 -21.07 -22.08 -5.32
C VAL A 68 -20.48 -20.82 -4.69
N SER A 69 -21.11 -19.67 -4.86
CA SER A 69 -20.60 -18.40 -4.31
C SER A 69 -20.67 -18.34 -2.80
N MET A 70 -21.78 -18.81 -2.19
CA MET A 70 -21.89 -18.94 -0.74
C MET A 70 -20.81 -19.88 -0.19
N SER A 71 -20.53 -20.97 -0.89
CA SER A 71 -19.48 -21.91 -0.50
C SER A 71 -18.08 -21.29 -0.57
N ILE A 72 -17.81 -20.48 -1.60
CA ILE A 72 -16.57 -19.70 -1.73
C ILE A 72 -16.46 -18.67 -0.61
N GLY A 73 -17.54 -17.93 -0.31
CA GLY A 73 -17.58 -16.97 0.79
C GLY A 73 -17.32 -17.62 2.15
N LEU A 74 -17.84 -18.83 2.34
CA LEU A 74 -17.60 -19.67 3.51
C LEU A 74 -16.13 -20.11 3.60
N LEU A 75 -15.54 -20.57 2.49
CA LEU A 75 -14.11 -20.90 2.43
C LEU A 75 -13.24 -19.69 2.74
N PHE A 76 -13.59 -18.48 2.27
CA PHE A 76 -12.90 -17.25 2.66
C PHE A 76 -12.96 -16.99 4.14
N TYR A 77 -14.15 -17.07 4.73
CA TYR A 77 -14.33 -16.88 6.17
C TYR A 77 -13.47 -17.85 6.97
N LEU A 78 -13.54 -19.15 6.65
CA LEU A 78 -12.74 -20.18 7.31
C LEU A 78 -11.24 -19.96 7.17
N ASN A 79 -10.79 -19.58 5.97
CA ASN A 79 -9.37 -19.32 5.70
C ASN A 79 -8.89 -18.11 6.49
N ILE A 80 -9.70 -17.04 6.57
CA ILE A 80 -9.44 -15.89 7.43
C ILE A 80 -9.38 -16.31 8.89
N CYS A 81 -10.38 -17.02 9.44
CA CYS A 81 -10.37 -17.46 10.84
C CYS A 81 -9.22 -18.41 11.18
N SER A 82 -8.78 -19.24 10.24
CA SER A 82 -7.61 -20.12 10.44
C SER A 82 -6.28 -19.37 10.44
N ASN A 83 -6.22 -18.24 9.73
CA ASN A 83 -5.03 -17.41 9.57
C ASN A 83 -5.09 -16.12 10.40
N THR A 84 -6.20 -15.83 11.09
CA THR A 84 -6.32 -14.70 11.98
C THR A 84 -5.46 -14.98 13.20
N ILE A 85 -4.32 -14.29 13.22
CA ILE A 85 -3.45 -14.33 14.37
C ILE A 85 -4.20 -13.66 15.52
N TYR A 86 -4.66 -14.45 16.49
CA TYR A 86 -5.25 -13.96 17.72
C TYR A 86 -4.25 -13.01 18.39
N LEU A 87 -4.54 -11.72 18.32
CA LEU A 87 -3.81 -10.69 19.04
C LEU A 87 -4.29 -10.77 20.49
N PRO A 88 -3.45 -11.18 21.45
CA PRO A 88 -3.84 -10.97 22.83
C PRO A 88 -4.00 -9.46 23.03
N ASN A 89 -5.11 -9.04 23.65
CA ASN A 89 -5.32 -7.66 24.10
C ASN A 89 -4.36 -7.25 25.24
N LYS A 90 -3.25 -7.98 25.42
CA LYS A 90 -2.20 -7.70 26.39
C LYS A 90 -0.98 -7.15 25.65
N ILE A 91 -0.40 -6.09 26.21
CA ILE A 91 0.91 -5.61 25.80
C ILE A 91 1.92 -6.74 26.05
N ILE A 92 2.44 -7.32 24.97
CA ILE A 92 3.58 -8.23 25.06
C ILE A 92 4.83 -7.35 25.06
N PRO A 93 5.56 -7.27 26.19
CA PRO A 93 6.80 -6.52 26.24
C PRO A 93 7.82 -7.11 25.26
N THR A 94 8.85 -6.33 24.92
CA THR A 94 9.95 -6.84 24.11
C THR A 94 10.61 -8.00 24.86
N GLN A 95 10.67 -9.18 24.23
CA GLN A 95 11.21 -10.39 24.83
C GLN A 95 12.40 -10.91 24.02
N LYS A 96 13.36 -11.54 24.69
CA LYS A 96 14.43 -12.30 24.03
C LYS A 96 13.84 -13.57 23.45
N ALA A 97 14.09 -13.80 22.16
CA ALA A 97 13.62 -14.96 21.43
C ALA A 97 14.71 -15.55 20.54
N ILE A 98 14.55 -16.83 20.22
CA ILE A 98 15.24 -17.48 19.11
C ILE A 98 14.28 -17.50 17.94
N VAL A 99 14.68 -16.87 16.85
CA VAL A 99 13.92 -16.85 15.59
C VAL A 99 14.65 -17.70 14.59
N GLY A 100 13.95 -18.65 14.00
CA GLY A 100 14.51 -19.53 12.98
C GLY A 100 13.57 -19.62 11.79
N GLY A 101 14.10 -19.54 10.57
CA GLY A 101 13.26 -19.54 9.38
C GLY A 101 14.02 -19.28 8.09
N GLU A 102 13.28 -19.28 7.00
CA GLU A 102 13.78 -18.94 5.67
C GLU A 102 13.54 -17.46 5.36
N VAL A 103 14.54 -16.81 4.79
CA VAL A 103 14.45 -15.40 4.39
C VAL A 103 13.63 -15.30 3.11
N GLU A 104 12.38 -14.86 3.19
CA GLU A 104 11.50 -14.71 2.02
C GLU A 104 11.87 -13.51 1.16
N LYS A 105 12.21 -12.38 1.80
CA LYS A 105 12.38 -11.11 1.10
C LYS A 105 13.28 -10.15 1.87
N LEU A 106 14.14 -9.45 1.13
CA LEU A 106 14.78 -8.22 1.61
C LEU A 106 13.79 -7.05 1.40
N ILE A 107 13.33 -6.44 2.48
CA ILE A 107 12.36 -5.33 2.45
C ILE A 107 13.08 -4.02 2.13
N LYS A 108 14.16 -3.75 2.87
CA LYS A 108 14.97 -2.53 2.73
C LYS A 108 16.38 -2.83 3.24
N LYS A 109 17.39 -2.25 2.60
CA LYS A 109 18.75 -2.24 3.09
C LYS A 109 19.28 -0.81 3.08
N ASP A 110 19.73 -0.37 4.24
CA ASP A 110 20.51 0.85 4.46
C ASP A 110 21.97 0.42 4.78
N SER A 111 22.91 1.37 4.87
CA SER A 111 24.32 1.08 5.13
C SER A 111 24.57 0.34 6.45
N LEU A 112 23.77 0.63 7.49
CA LEU A 112 23.94 0.09 8.84
C LEU A 112 22.89 -0.95 9.25
N LYS A 113 21.86 -1.14 8.41
CA LYS A 113 20.67 -1.92 8.77
C LYS A 113 20.01 -2.55 7.55
N ALA A 114 19.70 -3.84 7.66
CA ALA A 114 18.87 -4.55 6.71
C ALA A 114 17.55 -5.01 7.36
N ARG A 115 16.44 -4.90 6.64
CA ARG A 115 15.13 -5.41 7.03
C ARG A 115 14.76 -6.60 6.18
N TYR A 116 14.53 -7.74 6.81
CA TYR A 116 14.15 -8.98 6.15
C TYR A 116 12.74 -9.41 6.58
N LEU A 117 12.02 -10.03 5.67
CA LEU A 117 10.85 -10.84 5.99
C LEU A 117 11.31 -12.29 6.11
N VAL A 118 11.11 -12.89 7.27
CA VAL A 118 11.52 -14.27 7.56
C VAL A 118 10.28 -15.10 7.90
N SER A 119 10.11 -16.24 7.25
CA SER A 119 9.04 -17.20 7.58
C SER A 119 9.60 -18.40 8.31
N GLY A 120 8.99 -18.73 9.44
CA GLY A 120 9.47 -19.81 10.28
C GLY A 120 8.82 -19.82 11.66
N PHE A 121 9.65 -19.80 12.70
CA PHE A 121 9.21 -19.90 14.08
C PHE A 121 9.83 -18.84 14.98
N ILE A 122 9.11 -18.52 16.06
CA ILE A 122 9.56 -17.69 17.17
C ILE A 122 9.50 -18.56 18.43
N ASP A 123 10.64 -18.71 19.08
CA ASP A 123 10.79 -19.46 20.31
C ASP A 123 11.16 -18.50 21.43
N THR A 124 10.23 -18.28 22.36
CA THR A 124 10.41 -17.39 23.52
C THR A 124 10.40 -18.24 24.79
N LYS A 125 11.01 -17.75 25.86
CA LYS A 125 10.90 -18.43 27.17
C LYS A 125 9.50 -18.32 27.79
N GLU A 126 8.76 -17.26 27.47
CA GLU A 126 7.50 -16.90 28.13
C GLU A 126 6.25 -17.38 27.37
N LEU A 127 6.31 -17.45 26.04
CA LEU A 127 5.21 -17.90 25.18
C LEU A 127 5.53 -19.26 24.57
N LYS A 128 4.47 -20.05 24.31
CA LYS A 128 4.58 -21.29 23.51
C LYS A 128 5.21 -20.96 22.16
N LYS A 129 6.10 -21.84 21.71
CA LYS A 129 6.77 -21.74 20.40
C LYS A 129 5.74 -21.49 19.30
N ILE A 130 5.85 -20.34 18.66
CA ILE A 130 4.97 -19.92 17.56
C ILE A 130 5.57 -20.50 16.28
N LYS A 131 4.88 -21.43 15.64
CA LYS A 131 5.28 -22.03 14.37
C LYS A 131 4.55 -21.36 13.21
N ASN A 132 5.11 -21.47 12.01
CA ASN A 132 4.53 -20.98 10.75
C ASN A 132 4.13 -19.50 10.80
N THR A 133 5.00 -18.66 11.36
CA THR A 133 4.77 -17.22 11.46
C THR A 133 5.78 -16.45 10.62
N LYS A 134 5.38 -15.27 10.16
CA LYS A 134 6.27 -14.31 9.51
C LYS A 134 6.69 -13.23 10.50
N ILE A 135 7.96 -12.90 10.46
CA ILE A 135 8.57 -11.87 11.29
C ILE A 135 9.36 -10.90 10.42
N ILE A 136 9.20 -9.61 10.70
CA ILE A 136 10.06 -8.57 10.14
C ILE A 136 11.31 -8.51 11.02
N LEU A 137 12.43 -8.99 10.50
CA LEU A 137 13.71 -9.00 11.22
C LEU A 137 14.57 -7.80 10.79
N ASN A 138 14.79 -6.88 11.71
CA ASN A 138 15.78 -5.82 11.61
C ASN A 138 17.14 -6.36 12.03
N VAL A 139 18.07 -6.44 11.08
CA VAL A 139 19.46 -6.84 11.28
C VAL A 139 20.34 -5.60 11.25
N TYR A 140 21.05 -5.35 12.34
CA TYR A 140 22.02 -4.26 12.45
C TYR A 140 23.43 -4.81 12.18
N GLY A 141 24.13 -4.22 11.21
CA GLY A 141 25.41 -4.70 10.70
C GLY A 141 25.46 -4.78 9.17
N GLU A 142 26.59 -5.24 8.65
CA GLU A 142 26.91 -5.34 7.22
C GLU A 142 26.67 -6.73 6.64
N LYS A 143 26.40 -7.74 7.50
CA LYS A 143 26.16 -9.12 7.08
C LYS A 143 25.02 -9.22 6.07
N ASN A 144 25.39 -9.58 4.85
CA ASN A 144 24.44 -9.86 3.77
C ASN A 144 23.86 -11.27 3.92
N ILE A 145 22.56 -11.33 4.20
CA ILE A 145 21.78 -12.56 4.18
C ILE A 145 21.05 -12.62 2.85
N ALA A 146 21.24 -13.70 2.11
CA ALA A 146 20.58 -13.89 0.82
C ALA A 146 19.14 -14.39 1.00
N VAL A 147 18.27 -14.01 0.08
CA VAL A 147 16.90 -14.54 0.02
C VAL A 147 16.96 -16.06 -0.21
N GLY A 148 16.18 -16.82 0.57
CA GLY A 148 16.16 -18.28 0.59
C GLY A 148 17.13 -18.94 1.57
N GLU A 149 18.02 -18.17 2.21
CA GLU A 149 18.85 -18.72 3.30
C GLU A 149 17.99 -19.05 4.51
N LYS A 150 18.28 -20.20 5.15
CA LYS A 150 17.69 -20.54 6.45
C LYS A 150 18.58 -20.01 7.54
N ILE A 151 18.05 -19.13 8.36
CA ILE A 151 18.77 -18.50 9.46
C ILE A 151 18.20 -18.92 10.80
N ILE A 152 19.05 -18.92 11.82
CA ILE A 152 18.67 -18.92 13.23
C ILE A 152 19.34 -17.71 13.87
N CYS A 153 18.56 -16.89 14.57
CA CYS A 153 19.08 -15.72 15.26
C CYS A 153 18.52 -15.57 16.68
N LYS A 154 19.36 -15.05 17.57
CA LYS A 154 18.93 -14.56 18.88
C LYS A 154 18.55 -13.09 18.74
N CYS A 155 17.29 -12.77 18.96
CA CYS A 155 16.77 -11.42 18.72
C CYS A 155 15.80 -10.99 19.82
N ASN A 156 15.56 -9.69 19.90
CA ASN A 156 14.52 -9.11 20.73
C ASN A 156 13.27 -8.95 19.88
N VAL A 157 12.21 -9.69 20.19
CA VAL A 157 10.95 -9.68 19.44
C VAL A 157 9.89 -8.89 20.19
N ARG A 158 9.04 -8.23 19.42
CA ARG A 158 7.84 -7.52 19.90
C ARG A 158 6.74 -7.61 18.85
N ILE A 159 5.51 -7.34 19.26
CA ILE A 159 4.42 -7.12 18.30
C ILE A 159 4.68 -5.80 17.55
N ALA A 160 4.30 -5.74 16.27
CA ALA A 160 4.29 -4.52 15.48
C ALA A 160 3.44 -3.43 16.14
N ARG A 161 4.00 -2.23 16.26
CA ARG A 161 3.38 -1.12 17.00
C ARG A 161 2.21 -0.54 16.21
N LYS A 162 1.13 -0.21 16.92
CA LYS A 162 0.07 0.62 16.36
C LYS A 162 0.59 2.05 16.28
N LYS A 163 0.07 2.80 15.32
CA LYS A 163 0.24 4.25 15.22
C LYS A 163 -0.24 4.92 16.52
N VAL A 164 0.64 5.72 17.15
CA VAL A 164 0.34 6.44 18.41
C VAL A 164 0.02 7.89 18.11
N LEU A 165 0.91 8.61 17.41
CA LEU A 165 0.66 9.96 16.93
C LEU A 165 -0.05 9.95 15.57
N PRO A 166 -0.86 10.98 15.23
CA PRO A 166 -1.46 11.10 13.91
C PRO A 166 -0.44 11.09 12.76
N THR A 167 0.79 11.52 12.95
CA THR A 167 1.83 11.50 11.89
C THR A 167 2.67 10.22 11.90
N ASP A 168 2.52 9.35 12.91
CA ASP A 168 3.31 8.12 13.01
C ASP A 168 2.98 7.14 11.85
N PHE A 169 3.99 6.40 11.43
CA PHE A 169 3.83 5.27 10.54
C PHE A 169 3.13 4.09 11.25
N ASP A 170 2.06 3.56 10.67
CA ASP A 170 1.37 2.38 11.22
C ASP A 170 2.14 1.09 10.87
N GLU A 171 3.12 0.74 11.71
CA GLU A 171 3.92 -0.46 11.56
C GLU A 171 3.08 -1.73 11.61
N ARG A 172 2.00 -1.75 12.41
CA ARG A 172 1.09 -2.89 12.53
C ARG A 172 0.29 -3.11 11.26
N GLN A 173 -0.28 -2.06 10.67
CA GLN A 173 -0.99 -2.16 9.39
C GLN A 173 -0.05 -2.61 8.27
N TYR A 174 1.15 -2.05 8.23
CA TYR A 174 2.18 -2.45 7.26
C TYR A 174 2.62 -3.91 7.42
N ALA A 175 2.87 -4.36 8.65
CA ALA A 175 3.26 -5.75 8.94
C ALA A 175 2.14 -6.73 8.57
N LYS A 176 0.89 -6.41 8.93
CA LYS A 176 -0.30 -7.21 8.57
C LYS A 176 -0.41 -7.39 7.05
N GLY A 177 -0.12 -6.34 6.28
CA GLY A 177 -0.11 -6.41 4.81
C GLY A 177 0.93 -7.38 4.23
N MET A 178 1.95 -7.77 4.99
CA MET A 178 2.95 -8.78 4.61
C MET A 178 2.73 -10.15 5.27
N GLY A 179 1.62 -10.32 6.01
CA GLY A 179 1.36 -11.53 6.81
C GLY A 179 2.22 -11.64 8.07
N ALA A 180 2.92 -10.56 8.46
CA ALA A 180 3.76 -10.52 9.65
C ALA A 180 3.05 -9.81 10.81
N MET A 181 3.30 -10.27 12.03
CA MET A 181 2.79 -9.64 13.25
C MET A 181 3.93 -9.21 14.18
N TRP A 182 5.05 -9.90 14.09
CA TRP A 182 6.20 -9.70 14.95
C TRP A 182 7.27 -8.90 14.24
N VAL A 183 7.97 -8.09 15.03
CA VAL A 183 9.16 -7.36 14.62
C VAL A 183 10.29 -7.77 15.55
N GLY A 184 11.37 -8.28 14.97
CA GLY A 184 12.57 -8.70 15.69
C GLY A 184 13.72 -7.74 15.43
N ASN A 185 14.52 -7.44 16.45
CA ASN A 185 15.78 -6.69 16.33
C ASN A 185 16.95 -7.60 16.72
N THR A 186 17.94 -7.71 15.84
CA THR A 186 19.16 -8.49 16.08
C THR A 186 20.39 -7.80 15.53
N ASN A 187 21.55 -8.09 16.12
CA ASN A 187 22.84 -7.77 15.53
C ASN A 187 23.27 -8.93 14.60
N GLU A 188 24.04 -8.63 13.55
CA GLU A 188 24.61 -9.60 12.62
C GLU A 188 25.37 -10.76 13.29
N LYS A 189 26.04 -10.50 14.42
CA LYS A 189 26.84 -11.49 15.18
C LYS A 189 25.96 -12.59 15.78
N ASN A 190 24.69 -12.30 16.01
CA ASN A 190 23.73 -13.24 16.60
C ASN A 190 23.03 -14.10 15.55
N ILE A 191 23.41 -13.99 14.28
CA ILE A 191 22.78 -14.71 13.17
C ILE A 191 23.68 -15.83 12.69
N VAL A 192 23.15 -17.05 12.68
CA VAL A 192 23.78 -18.23 12.10
C VAL A 192 22.99 -18.62 10.86
N VAL A 193 23.68 -18.71 9.72
CA VAL A 193 23.09 -19.27 8.48
C VAL A 193 23.23 -20.79 8.57
N THR A 194 22.09 -21.47 8.60
CA THR A 194 22.00 -22.93 8.80
C THR A 194 21.89 -23.70 7.49
N ALA A 195 21.33 -23.09 6.45
CA ALA A 195 21.29 -23.68 5.12
C ALA A 195 21.36 -22.60 4.04
N LYS A 196 22.04 -22.94 2.94
CA LYS A 196 22.06 -22.15 1.71
C LYS A 196 20.71 -22.20 0.99
N PRO A 197 20.41 -21.22 0.12
CA PRO A 197 19.20 -21.24 -0.68
C PRO A 197 19.12 -22.49 -1.56
N SER A 198 17.90 -22.91 -1.87
CA SER A 198 17.67 -23.97 -2.87
C SER A 198 18.27 -23.58 -4.22
N GLN A 199 18.63 -24.56 -5.05
CA GLN A 199 19.23 -24.31 -6.36
C GLN A 199 18.40 -23.36 -7.23
N ILE A 200 17.07 -23.46 -7.17
CA ILE A 200 16.14 -22.60 -7.91
C ILE A 200 16.23 -21.15 -7.40
N ILE A 201 16.25 -20.94 -6.09
CA ILE A 201 16.36 -19.60 -5.49
C ILE A 201 17.76 -19.02 -5.73
N ALA A 202 18.81 -19.84 -5.68
CA ALA A 202 20.16 -19.44 -6.01
C ALA A 202 20.28 -19.02 -7.48
N LEU A 203 19.73 -19.79 -8.41
CA LEU A 203 19.69 -19.45 -9.84
C LEU A 203 18.93 -18.14 -10.07
N ARG A 204 17.74 -18.00 -9.46
CA ARG A 204 16.96 -16.76 -9.51
C ARG A 204 17.77 -15.55 -9.04
N THR A 205 18.44 -15.67 -7.89
CA THR A 205 19.25 -14.59 -7.31
C THR A 205 20.44 -14.26 -8.20
N LYS A 206 21.11 -15.27 -8.76
CA LYS A 206 22.20 -15.08 -9.70
C LYS A 206 21.73 -14.33 -10.95
N THR A 207 20.65 -14.78 -11.58
CA THR A 207 20.08 -14.12 -12.76
C THR A 207 19.63 -12.69 -12.46
N PHE A 208 19.00 -12.47 -11.30
CA PHE A 208 18.61 -11.14 -10.86
C PHE A 208 19.84 -10.23 -10.74
N ASN A 209 20.90 -10.68 -10.07
CA ASN A 209 22.12 -9.90 -9.89
C ASN A 209 22.81 -9.59 -11.22
N VAL A 210 22.87 -10.55 -12.15
CA VAL A 210 23.43 -10.32 -13.50
C VAL A 210 22.67 -9.21 -14.23
N ILE A 211 21.34 -9.23 -14.20
CA ILE A 211 20.53 -8.18 -14.84
C ILE A 211 20.72 -6.84 -14.13
N TYR A 212 20.74 -6.85 -12.79
CA TYR A 212 20.94 -5.65 -11.99
C TYR A 212 22.32 -5.01 -12.23
N GLU A 213 23.39 -5.80 -12.27
CA GLU A 213 24.74 -5.34 -12.64
C GLU A 213 24.74 -4.76 -14.05
N ARG A 214 24.10 -5.43 -15.01
CA ARG A 214 24.00 -4.93 -16.38
C ARG A 214 23.25 -3.60 -16.48
N ILE A 215 22.20 -3.42 -15.68
CA ILE A 215 21.50 -2.13 -15.57
C ILE A 215 22.46 -1.03 -15.06
N ASN A 216 23.25 -1.31 -14.03
CA ASN A 216 24.20 -0.33 -13.48
C ASN A 216 25.38 -0.04 -14.42
N GLU A 217 25.76 -0.98 -15.28
CA GLU A 217 26.77 -0.77 -16.33
C GLU A 217 26.21 0.07 -17.49
N CYS A 218 24.95 -0.16 -17.88
CA CYS A 218 24.34 0.49 -19.03
C CYS A 218 23.83 1.91 -18.74
N PHE A 219 23.51 2.27 -17.49
CA PHE A 219 22.82 3.51 -17.17
C PHE A 219 23.51 4.28 -16.03
N SER A 220 23.32 5.60 -16.00
CA SER A 220 23.71 6.48 -14.91
C SER A 220 23.02 6.08 -13.59
N PRO A 221 23.58 6.42 -12.41
CA PRO A 221 23.03 5.97 -11.13
C PRO A 221 21.55 6.30 -10.92
N ILE A 222 21.09 7.46 -11.38
CA ILE A 222 19.69 7.89 -11.27
C ILE A 222 18.81 7.03 -12.18
N THR A 223 19.17 6.91 -13.46
CA THR A 223 18.42 6.13 -14.45
C THR A 223 18.42 4.65 -14.09
N ALA A 224 19.56 4.09 -13.68
CA ALA A 224 19.68 2.72 -13.19
C ALA A 224 18.77 2.45 -11.97
N SER A 225 18.66 3.39 -11.03
CA SER A 225 17.75 3.26 -9.89
C SER A 225 16.27 3.27 -10.30
N LEU A 226 15.90 4.06 -11.32
CA LEU A 226 14.55 4.09 -11.87
C LEU A 226 14.24 2.81 -12.65
N VAL A 227 15.13 2.36 -13.55
CA VAL A 227 15.00 1.11 -14.31
C VAL A 227 14.87 -0.08 -13.36
N SER A 228 15.72 -0.16 -12.34
CA SER A 228 15.67 -1.23 -11.33
C SER A 228 14.32 -1.24 -10.58
N ALA A 229 13.78 -0.06 -10.25
CA ALA A 229 12.49 0.04 -9.58
C ALA A 229 11.31 -0.42 -10.45
N ILE A 230 11.30 -0.05 -11.73
CA ILE A 230 10.18 -0.34 -12.65
C ILE A 230 10.27 -1.70 -13.35
N LEU A 231 11.47 -2.28 -13.48
CA LEU A 231 11.69 -3.58 -14.14
C LEU A 231 11.94 -4.70 -13.14
N LEU A 232 12.80 -4.48 -12.14
CA LEU A 232 13.20 -5.50 -11.16
C LEU A 232 12.44 -5.43 -9.83
N ALA A 233 11.54 -4.45 -9.68
CA ALA A 233 10.87 -4.12 -8.43
C ALA A 233 11.82 -3.75 -7.28
N ASP A 234 13.05 -3.32 -7.59
CA ASP A 234 14.06 -2.95 -6.60
C ASP A 234 14.18 -1.44 -6.42
N LYS A 235 13.90 -0.99 -5.20
CA LYS A 235 13.83 0.43 -4.82
C LYS A 235 14.96 0.84 -3.87
N SER A 236 15.93 -0.05 -3.61
CA SER A 236 16.98 0.18 -2.61
C SER A 236 17.77 1.46 -2.89
N ASN A 237 18.08 1.73 -4.16
CA ASN A 237 18.93 2.83 -4.57
C ASN A 237 18.17 4.12 -4.91
N LEU A 238 16.83 4.13 -4.79
CA LEU A 238 16.08 5.37 -4.96
C LEU A 238 16.39 6.30 -3.78
N SER A 239 16.77 7.55 -4.07
CA SER A 239 16.94 8.56 -3.04
C SER A 239 15.61 8.91 -2.35
N SER A 240 15.66 9.38 -1.11
CA SER A 240 14.47 9.90 -0.42
C SER A 240 13.82 11.05 -1.19
N GLU A 241 14.64 11.94 -1.76
CA GLU A 241 14.18 13.09 -2.56
C GLU A 241 13.35 12.64 -3.77
N ILE A 242 13.85 11.67 -4.56
CA ILE A 242 13.10 11.13 -5.72
C ILE A 242 11.76 10.55 -5.25
N ARG A 243 11.75 9.78 -4.15
CA ARG A 243 10.50 9.22 -3.63
C ARG A 243 9.49 10.29 -3.23
N VAL A 244 9.95 11.36 -2.56
CA VAL A 244 9.10 12.47 -2.14
C VAL A 244 8.55 13.23 -3.35
N SER A 245 9.38 13.60 -4.32
CA SER A 245 8.92 14.32 -5.51
C SER A 245 7.89 13.53 -6.32
N PHE A 246 8.08 12.21 -6.47
CA PHE A 246 7.09 11.35 -7.12
C PHE A 246 5.78 11.24 -6.34
N SER A 247 5.84 11.26 -5.00
CA SER A 247 4.66 11.26 -4.14
C SER A 247 3.86 12.56 -4.28
N LEU A 248 4.53 13.72 -4.22
CA LEU A 248 3.92 15.04 -4.39
C LEU A 248 3.33 15.24 -5.80
N ALA A 249 4.02 14.73 -6.83
CA ALA A 249 3.52 14.72 -8.20
C ALA A 249 2.38 13.70 -8.43
N GLY A 250 2.03 12.88 -7.42
CA GLY A 250 0.92 11.94 -7.47
C GLY A 250 1.18 10.71 -8.35
N ILE A 251 2.44 10.36 -8.57
CA ILE A 251 2.86 9.25 -9.45
C ILE A 251 3.79 8.24 -8.77
N ALA A 252 3.83 8.22 -7.43
CA ALA A 252 4.61 7.23 -6.67
C ALA A 252 4.27 5.77 -7.01
N HIS A 253 3.07 5.51 -7.54
CA HIS A 253 2.67 4.18 -7.99
C HIS A 253 3.47 3.68 -9.21
N ILE A 254 4.10 4.56 -9.99
CA ILE A 254 5.00 4.19 -11.10
C ILE A 254 6.28 3.57 -10.56
N LEU A 255 6.81 4.04 -9.42
CA LEU A 255 8.00 3.48 -8.76
C LEU A 255 7.77 2.09 -8.15
N ALA A 256 6.56 1.55 -8.23
CA ALA A 256 6.26 0.19 -7.87
C ALA A 256 6.00 -0.62 -9.14
N LEU A 257 6.54 -1.84 -9.21
CA LEU A 257 6.20 -2.79 -10.27
C LEU A 257 4.69 -3.08 -10.25
N SER A 258 3.97 -2.32 -11.08
CA SER A 258 2.50 -2.28 -11.15
C SER A 258 1.97 -3.15 -12.28
N GLY A 259 0.64 -3.25 -12.38
CA GLY A 259 0.01 -4.00 -13.47
C GLY A 259 0.29 -3.45 -14.87
N LEU A 260 0.59 -2.16 -14.99
CA LEU A 260 1.01 -1.54 -16.25
C LEU A 260 2.33 -2.14 -16.74
N HIS A 261 3.34 -2.22 -15.87
CA HIS A 261 4.65 -2.78 -16.21
C HIS A 261 4.54 -4.23 -16.67
N ILE A 262 3.81 -5.06 -15.92
CA ILE A 262 3.56 -6.45 -16.31
C ILE A 262 2.76 -6.55 -17.60
N GLY A 263 1.78 -5.67 -17.81
CA GLY A 263 1.02 -5.59 -19.05
C GLY A 263 1.90 -5.29 -20.26
N ILE A 264 2.84 -4.34 -20.14
CA ILE A 264 3.83 -4.03 -21.18
C ILE A 264 4.72 -5.24 -21.46
N ILE A 265 5.27 -5.86 -20.42
CA ILE A 265 6.14 -7.04 -20.55
C ILE A 265 5.39 -8.20 -21.20
N ALA A 266 4.15 -8.45 -20.78
CA ALA A 266 3.27 -9.43 -21.39
C ALA A 266 3.00 -9.10 -22.87
N TYR A 267 2.77 -7.84 -23.22
CA TYR A 267 2.54 -7.44 -24.60
C TYR A 267 3.79 -7.61 -25.48
N ILE A 268 4.96 -7.21 -25.00
CA ILE A 268 6.25 -7.46 -25.68
C ILE A 268 6.44 -8.96 -25.89
N LEU A 269 6.21 -9.78 -24.87
CA LEU A 269 6.32 -11.24 -24.96
C LEU A 269 5.32 -11.82 -25.97
N TYR A 270 4.09 -11.31 -26.01
CA TYR A 270 3.08 -11.72 -26.98
C TYR A 270 3.52 -11.44 -28.43
N LEU A 271 4.11 -10.27 -28.68
CA LEU A 271 4.65 -9.88 -29.99
C LEU A 271 5.89 -10.70 -30.35
N PHE A 272 6.78 -10.92 -29.38
CA PHE A 272 7.98 -11.74 -29.58
C PHE A 272 7.61 -13.18 -29.99
N LEU A 273 6.54 -13.73 -29.44
CA LEU A 273 6.01 -15.06 -29.79
C LEU A 273 5.02 -15.04 -30.98
N SER A 274 4.98 -13.97 -31.79
CA SER A 274 4.10 -13.88 -32.98
C SER A 274 4.38 -14.96 -34.02
N PHE A 275 5.62 -15.42 -34.15
CA PHE A 275 5.99 -16.53 -35.04
C PHE A 275 5.29 -17.86 -34.71
N LEU A 276 4.65 -17.98 -33.53
CA LEU A 276 3.87 -19.15 -33.11
C LEU A 276 2.35 -18.97 -33.28
N GLU A 277 1.88 -18.01 -34.09
CA GLU A 277 0.44 -17.79 -34.31
C GLU A 277 -0.30 -19.04 -34.79
N ASN A 278 0.35 -19.88 -35.61
CA ASN A 278 -0.20 -21.17 -36.08
C ASN A 278 -0.20 -22.28 -35.01
N ARG A 279 0.40 -22.03 -33.83
CA ARG A 279 0.48 -22.98 -32.70
C ARG A 279 0.01 -22.30 -31.41
N PRO A 280 -1.28 -21.92 -31.32
CA PRO A 280 -1.78 -21.05 -30.25
C PRO A 280 -1.60 -21.65 -28.85
N VAL A 281 -1.74 -22.97 -28.69
CA VAL A 281 -1.51 -23.66 -27.41
C VAL A 281 -0.03 -23.60 -26.99
N LEU A 282 0.90 -23.82 -27.92
CA LEU A 282 2.33 -23.69 -27.64
C LEU A 282 2.70 -22.24 -27.30
N LYS A 283 2.14 -21.28 -28.05
CA LYS A 283 2.29 -19.84 -27.77
C LYS A 283 1.81 -19.51 -26.36
N PHE A 284 0.65 -20.02 -25.95
CA PHE A 284 0.09 -19.84 -24.60
C PHE A 284 0.96 -20.46 -23.50
N LEU A 285 1.44 -21.68 -23.69
CA LEU A 285 2.29 -22.35 -22.71
C LEU A 285 3.63 -21.62 -22.53
N LEU A 286 4.31 -21.28 -23.63
CA LEU A 286 5.57 -20.52 -23.57
C LEU A 286 5.37 -19.13 -22.98
N PHE A 287 4.30 -18.42 -23.40
CA PHE A 287 3.94 -17.14 -22.82
C PHE A 287 3.76 -17.23 -21.29
N SER A 288 3.01 -18.23 -20.83
CA SER A 288 2.73 -18.42 -19.41
C SER A 288 3.99 -18.77 -18.62
N ILE A 289 4.81 -19.69 -19.14
CA ILE A 289 6.06 -20.11 -18.50
C ILE A 289 7.04 -18.94 -18.39
N VAL A 290 7.25 -18.18 -19.47
CA VAL A 290 8.18 -17.04 -19.47
C VAL A 290 7.68 -15.93 -18.54
N LEU A 291 6.38 -15.62 -18.56
CA LEU A 291 5.81 -14.58 -17.70
C LEU A 291 5.87 -14.97 -16.21
N ILE A 292 5.55 -16.23 -15.88
CA ILE A 292 5.69 -16.75 -14.50
C ILE A 292 7.16 -16.73 -14.07
N SER A 293 8.09 -17.12 -14.95
CA SER A 293 9.53 -17.08 -14.67
C SER A 293 10.02 -15.66 -14.41
N PHE A 294 9.55 -14.67 -15.18
CA PHE A 294 9.85 -13.26 -14.94
C PHE A 294 9.28 -12.78 -13.59
N ILE A 295 8.02 -13.10 -13.28
CA ILE A 295 7.41 -12.72 -12.00
C ILE A 295 8.18 -13.36 -10.83
N PHE A 296 8.60 -14.62 -10.97
CA PHE A 296 9.42 -15.30 -9.99
C PHE A 296 10.79 -14.63 -9.84
N LEU A 297 11.44 -14.24 -10.94
CA LEU A 297 12.72 -13.53 -10.97
C LEU A 297 12.71 -12.27 -10.10
N VAL A 298 11.64 -11.48 -10.16
CA VAL A 298 11.48 -10.22 -9.40
C VAL A 298 10.91 -10.40 -7.98
N ASN A 299 11.00 -11.61 -7.41
CA ASN A 299 10.46 -11.99 -6.09
C ASN A 299 8.93 -11.92 -5.95
N ALA A 300 8.20 -12.18 -7.05
CA ALA A 300 6.74 -12.29 -7.10
C ALA A 300 5.96 -11.21 -6.30
N PRO A 301 6.17 -9.91 -6.58
CA PRO A 301 5.37 -8.85 -5.95
C PRO A 301 3.88 -9.10 -6.16
N GLU A 302 3.05 -8.86 -5.15
CA GLU A 302 1.62 -9.20 -5.19
C GLU A 302 0.89 -8.57 -6.38
N SER A 303 1.22 -7.31 -6.69
CA SER A 303 0.73 -6.59 -7.87
C SER A 303 1.12 -7.28 -9.17
N ALA A 304 2.37 -7.75 -9.27
CA ALA A 304 2.89 -8.42 -10.45
C ALA A 304 2.26 -9.80 -10.66
N VAL A 305 2.09 -10.57 -9.57
CA VAL A 305 1.43 -11.88 -9.58
C VAL A 305 0.00 -11.74 -10.11
N ARG A 306 -0.78 -10.78 -9.59
CA ARG A 306 -2.15 -10.53 -10.08
C ARG A 306 -2.17 -10.16 -11.55
N ALA A 307 -1.35 -9.20 -11.97
CA ALA A 307 -1.28 -8.76 -13.36
C ALA A 307 -0.84 -9.90 -14.30
N GLY A 308 0.08 -10.76 -13.85
CA GLY A 308 0.50 -11.96 -14.56
C GLY A 308 -0.64 -12.94 -14.76
N PHE A 309 -1.40 -13.24 -13.70
CA PHE A 309 -2.59 -14.09 -13.80
C PHE A 309 -3.63 -13.49 -14.74
N MET A 310 -3.88 -12.18 -14.70
CA MET A 310 -4.78 -11.51 -15.64
C MET A 310 -4.29 -11.68 -17.08
N ALA A 311 -3.00 -11.45 -17.35
CA ALA A 311 -2.42 -11.60 -18.68
C ALA A 311 -2.50 -13.04 -19.20
N ILE A 312 -2.25 -14.03 -18.34
CA ILE A 312 -2.39 -15.47 -18.68
C ILE A 312 -3.85 -15.80 -19.00
N LEU A 313 -4.82 -15.31 -18.21
CA LEU A 313 -6.25 -15.53 -18.48
C LEU A 313 -6.68 -14.88 -19.81
N ILE A 314 -6.20 -13.67 -20.11
CA ILE A 314 -6.45 -13.00 -21.39
C ILE A 314 -5.88 -13.82 -22.55
N MET A 315 -4.63 -14.28 -22.43
CA MET A 315 -3.98 -15.11 -23.44
C MET A 315 -4.68 -16.46 -23.63
N GLY A 316 -5.14 -17.07 -22.54
CA GLY A 316 -5.93 -18.30 -22.57
C GLY A 316 -7.26 -18.09 -23.29
N GLY A 317 -7.97 -17.00 -23.00
CA GLY A 317 -9.19 -16.64 -23.71
C GLY A 317 -8.98 -16.52 -25.22
N LYS A 318 -7.93 -15.82 -25.66
CA LYS A 318 -7.55 -15.76 -27.09
C LYS A 318 -7.24 -17.14 -27.67
N THR A 319 -6.48 -17.97 -26.95
CA THR A 319 -6.04 -19.30 -27.39
C THR A 319 -7.20 -20.27 -27.57
N PHE A 320 -8.18 -20.21 -26.66
CA PHE A 320 -9.38 -21.07 -26.68
C PHE A 320 -10.58 -20.41 -27.35
N GLN A 321 -10.38 -19.28 -28.05
CA GLN A 321 -11.43 -18.54 -28.76
C GLN A 321 -12.64 -18.21 -27.88
N ARG A 322 -12.38 -17.75 -26.66
CA ARG A 322 -13.38 -17.28 -25.70
C ARG A 322 -13.30 -15.79 -25.52
N ASP A 323 -14.46 -15.14 -25.50
CA ASP A 323 -14.54 -13.72 -25.16
C ASP A 323 -14.11 -13.49 -23.71
N THR A 324 -13.13 -12.62 -23.54
CA THR A 324 -12.61 -12.24 -22.24
C THR A 324 -13.33 -11.00 -21.74
N ASN A 325 -14.17 -11.15 -20.72
CA ASN A 325 -14.72 -10.01 -20.00
C ASN A 325 -13.74 -9.63 -18.86
N PRO A 326 -13.20 -8.39 -18.81
CA PRO A 326 -12.24 -8.01 -17.78
C PRO A 326 -12.81 -8.04 -16.36
N LEU A 327 -14.13 -7.88 -16.16
CA LEU A 327 -14.79 -8.10 -14.86
C LEU A 327 -14.69 -9.56 -14.40
N ASN A 328 -14.85 -10.52 -15.33
CA ASN A 328 -14.67 -11.93 -15.00
C ASN A 328 -13.22 -12.23 -14.65
N ILE A 329 -12.27 -11.70 -15.43
CA ILE A 329 -10.84 -11.91 -15.20
C ILE A 329 -10.45 -11.40 -13.81
N ILE A 330 -10.80 -10.16 -13.46
CA ILE A 330 -10.44 -9.64 -12.13
C ILE A 330 -11.13 -10.41 -11.01
N SER A 331 -12.39 -10.82 -11.20
CA SER A 331 -13.12 -11.54 -10.17
C SER A 331 -12.51 -12.92 -9.91
N ILE A 332 -12.11 -13.64 -10.96
CA ILE A 332 -11.36 -14.89 -10.83
C ILE A 332 -10.04 -14.65 -10.10
N VAL A 333 -9.27 -13.63 -10.48
CA VAL A 333 -7.99 -13.31 -9.85
C VAL A 333 -8.16 -12.94 -8.38
N VAL A 334 -9.17 -12.15 -8.03
CA VAL A 334 -9.51 -11.80 -6.63
C VAL A 334 -9.87 -13.04 -5.84
N ILE A 335 -10.75 -13.89 -6.39
CA ILE A 335 -11.20 -15.11 -5.72
C ILE A 335 -10.00 -16.02 -5.42
N LEU A 336 -9.19 -16.32 -6.44
CA LEU A 336 -8.02 -17.18 -6.30
C LEU A 336 -6.98 -16.57 -5.35
N SER A 337 -6.74 -15.26 -5.44
CA SER A 337 -5.76 -14.58 -4.58
C SER A 337 -6.15 -14.67 -3.11
N LEU A 338 -7.42 -14.43 -2.78
CA LEU A 338 -7.92 -14.47 -1.39
C LEU A 338 -8.02 -15.90 -0.85
N LEU A 339 -8.23 -16.91 -1.72
CA LEU A 339 -8.22 -18.32 -1.31
C LEU A 339 -6.81 -18.78 -0.92
N VAL A 340 -5.78 -18.27 -1.59
CA VAL A 340 -4.39 -18.62 -1.31
C VAL A 340 -3.80 -17.79 -0.18
N LYS A 341 -4.10 -16.48 -0.15
CA LYS A 341 -3.60 -15.53 0.86
C LYS A 341 -4.71 -14.55 1.28
N PRO A 342 -5.47 -14.86 2.35
CA PRO A 342 -6.54 -13.97 2.81
C PRO A 342 -6.03 -12.61 3.33
N GLU A 343 -4.78 -12.58 3.80
CA GLU A 343 -4.08 -11.37 4.28
C GLU A 343 -4.06 -10.24 3.24
N LEU A 344 -4.14 -10.58 1.95
CA LEU A 344 -4.16 -9.63 0.84
C LEU A 344 -5.32 -8.63 0.94
N MET A 345 -6.40 -8.94 1.65
CA MET A 345 -7.49 -7.99 1.88
C MET A 345 -7.03 -6.73 2.64
N ASN A 346 -5.95 -6.85 3.42
CA ASN A 346 -5.31 -5.72 4.12
C ASN A 346 -4.17 -5.07 3.30
N SER A 347 -3.81 -5.64 2.16
CA SER A 347 -2.75 -5.10 1.29
C SER A 347 -3.28 -3.90 0.51
N ILE A 348 -2.66 -2.74 0.71
CA ILE A 348 -2.97 -1.49 -0.01
C ILE A 348 -2.89 -1.71 -1.53
N SER A 349 -1.87 -2.45 -1.99
CA SER A 349 -1.67 -2.73 -3.41
C SER A 349 -2.82 -3.54 -4.00
N PHE A 350 -3.39 -4.47 -3.22
CA PHE A 350 -4.52 -5.29 -3.60
C PHE A 350 -5.78 -4.45 -3.69
N GLN A 351 -6.08 -3.67 -2.64
CA GLN A 351 -7.23 -2.76 -2.59
C GLN A 351 -7.21 -1.82 -3.80
N LEU A 352 -6.11 -1.10 -4.02
CA LEU A 352 -5.96 -0.19 -5.15
C LEU A 352 -6.14 -0.90 -6.51
N SER A 353 -5.56 -2.09 -6.69
CA SER A 353 -5.69 -2.84 -7.95
C SER A 353 -7.13 -3.23 -8.25
N VAL A 354 -7.90 -3.67 -7.24
CA VAL A 354 -9.29 -4.08 -7.41
C VAL A 354 -10.17 -2.86 -7.66
N THR A 355 -10.02 -1.82 -6.85
CA THR A 355 -10.82 -0.60 -6.97
C THR A 355 -10.54 0.19 -8.24
N SER A 356 -9.31 0.16 -8.77
CA SER A 356 -8.99 0.79 -10.06
C SER A 356 -9.79 0.17 -11.20
N VAL A 357 -9.84 -1.16 -11.28
CA VAL A 357 -10.59 -1.84 -12.37
C VAL A 357 -12.09 -1.64 -12.20
N LEU A 358 -12.62 -1.74 -10.97
CA LEU A 358 -14.01 -1.40 -10.70
C LEU A 358 -14.33 0.06 -11.07
N GLY A 359 -13.42 0.99 -10.76
CA GLY A 359 -13.55 2.39 -11.12
C GLY A 359 -13.60 2.63 -12.62
N ILE A 360 -12.74 1.95 -13.39
CA ILE A 360 -12.80 1.95 -14.85
C ILE A 360 -14.18 1.47 -15.32
N PHE A 361 -14.65 0.31 -14.86
CA PHE A 361 -15.94 -0.21 -15.33
C PHE A 361 -17.14 0.68 -14.97
N LEU A 362 -17.14 1.26 -13.78
CA LEU A 362 -18.27 2.05 -13.30
C LEU A 362 -18.26 3.49 -13.84
N PHE A 363 -17.08 4.11 -13.94
CA PHE A 363 -16.96 5.55 -14.19
C PHE A 363 -16.37 5.90 -15.56
N LEU A 364 -15.67 4.99 -16.25
CA LEU A 364 -15.10 5.28 -17.58
C LEU A 364 -16.17 5.78 -18.58
N PRO A 365 -17.36 5.18 -18.71
CA PRO A 365 -18.36 5.66 -19.66
C PRO A 365 -18.85 7.07 -19.35
N LEU A 366 -18.99 7.40 -18.06
CA LEU A 366 -19.39 8.74 -17.61
C LEU A 366 -18.31 9.76 -17.96
N CYS A 367 -17.06 9.47 -17.62
CA CYS A 367 -15.92 10.34 -17.92
C CYS A 367 -15.72 10.51 -19.44
N GLN A 368 -15.78 9.43 -20.23
CA GLN A 368 -15.65 9.50 -21.70
C GLN A 368 -16.72 10.38 -22.32
N ASN A 369 -18.00 10.18 -21.93
CA ASN A 369 -19.10 10.97 -22.45
C ASN A 369 -18.96 12.46 -22.08
N PHE A 370 -18.50 12.75 -20.85
CA PHE A 370 -18.23 14.11 -20.42
C PHE A 370 -17.11 14.76 -21.24
N PHE A 371 -15.95 14.11 -21.32
CA PHE A 371 -14.79 14.67 -22.02
C PHE A 371 -15.04 14.84 -23.51
N LYS A 372 -15.70 13.88 -24.18
CA LYS A 372 -16.08 14.00 -25.61
C LYS A 372 -17.02 15.17 -25.88
N LYS A 373 -17.96 15.45 -24.97
CA LYS A 373 -18.92 16.55 -25.14
C LYS A 373 -18.31 17.92 -24.86
N GLN A 374 -17.36 17.98 -23.93
CA GLN A 374 -16.81 19.25 -23.46
C GLN A 374 -15.55 19.68 -24.19
N PHE A 375 -14.73 18.73 -24.65
CA PHE A 375 -13.46 18.99 -25.32
C PHE A 375 -13.46 18.42 -26.74
N ASN A 376 -13.05 19.23 -27.71
CA ASN A 376 -12.84 18.79 -29.09
C ASN A 376 -11.43 18.20 -29.25
N ALA A 377 -11.18 17.06 -28.61
CA ALA A 377 -9.88 16.38 -28.59
C ALA A 377 -9.96 15.00 -29.26
N SER A 378 -8.79 14.43 -29.59
CA SER A 378 -8.73 13.09 -30.17
C SER A 378 -9.27 12.03 -29.19
N ASN A 379 -9.85 10.96 -29.74
CA ASN A 379 -10.39 9.85 -28.91
C ASN A 379 -9.35 9.27 -27.95
N SER A 380 -8.07 9.25 -28.33
CA SER A 380 -6.98 8.76 -27.48
C SER A 380 -6.79 9.65 -26.25
N ILE A 381 -6.75 10.97 -26.42
CA ILE A 381 -6.59 11.91 -25.29
C ILE A 381 -7.81 11.83 -24.36
N VAL A 382 -9.01 11.80 -24.94
CA VAL A 382 -10.26 11.66 -24.19
C VAL A 382 -10.27 10.35 -23.40
N ASN A 383 -9.87 9.24 -24.00
CA ASN A 383 -9.83 7.95 -23.31
C ASN A 383 -8.80 7.93 -22.18
N SER A 384 -7.59 8.45 -22.40
CA SER A 384 -6.55 8.50 -21.36
C SER A 384 -6.97 9.37 -20.17
N LEU A 385 -7.55 10.54 -20.42
CA LEU A 385 -8.13 11.38 -19.37
C LEU A 385 -9.27 10.66 -18.66
N ALA A 386 -10.20 10.07 -19.41
CA ALA A 386 -11.35 9.38 -18.84
C ALA A 386 -10.95 8.20 -17.95
N VAL A 387 -9.97 7.40 -18.35
CA VAL A 387 -9.42 6.31 -17.53
C VAL A 387 -8.77 6.86 -16.26
N THR A 388 -7.93 7.90 -16.40
CA THR A 388 -7.22 8.51 -15.27
C THR A 388 -8.20 9.04 -14.23
N PHE A 389 -9.22 9.80 -14.65
CA PHE A 389 -10.25 10.30 -13.75
C PHE A 389 -11.11 9.17 -13.16
N ALA A 390 -11.54 8.20 -13.96
CA ALA A 390 -12.36 7.08 -13.49
C ALA A 390 -11.66 6.26 -12.39
N VAL A 391 -10.35 6.03 -12.54
CA VAL A 391 -9.52 5.39 -11.50
C VAL A 391 -9.37 6.31 -10.30
N SER A 392 -8.93 7.55 -10.50
CA SER A 392 -8.63 8.49 -9.43
C SER A 392 -9.82 8.78 -8.52
N ILE A 393 -11.04 8.90 -9.05
CA ILE A 393 -12.27 9.09 -8.26
C ILE A 393 -12.41 8.01 -7.18
N VAL A 394 -12.11 6.76 -7.53
CA VAL A 394 -12.30 5.61 -6.64
C VAL A 394 -11.07 5.37 -5.76
N THR A 395 -9.87 5.57 -6.29
CA THR A 395 -8.64 5.28 -5.56
C THR A 395 -8.19 6.43 -4.65
N ALA A 396 -8.56 7.69 -4.95
CA ALA A 396 -8.09 8.85 -4.20
C ALA A 396 -8.40 8.79 -2.69
N PRO A 397 -9.61 8.39 -2.23
CA PRO A 397 -9.88 8.28 -0.80
C PRO A 397 -9.00 7.22 -0.11
N ILE A 398 -8.71 6.12 -0.81
CA ILE A 398 -7.82 5.07 -0.30
C ILE A 398 -6.38 5.60 -0.21
N VAL A 399 -5.89 6.26 -1.26
CA VAL A 399 -4.55 6.87 -1.27
C VAL A 399 -4.42 7.89 -0.14
N ALA A 400 -5.41 8.77 0.01
CA ALA A 400 -5.45 9.76 1.08
C ALA A 400 -5.42 9.12 2.49
N TYR A 401 -6.22 8.07 2.69
CA TYR A 401 -6.30 7.36 3.96
C TYR A 401 -4.97 6.73 4.36
N TYR A 402 -4.28 6.07 3.43
CA TYR A 402 -3.04 5.34 3.75
C TYR A 402 -1.79 6.20 3.71
N PHE A 403 -1.73 7.18 2.81
CA PHE A 403 -0.52 7.96 2.57
C PHE A 403 -0.61 9.39 3.10
N GLY A 404 -1.80 9.88 3.47
CA GLY A 404 -2.00 11.25 3.93
C GLY A 404 -1.63 12.28 2.86
N VAL A 405 -1.65 11.90 1.58
CA VAL A 405 -1.26 12.77 0.45
C VAL A 405 -2.29 12.66 -0.65
N PHE A 406 -2.70 13.80 -1.21
CA PHE A 406 -3.50 13.86 -2.41
C PHE A 406 -2.97 14.92 -3.36
N SER A 407 -2.47 14.45 -4.50
CA SER A 407 -1.90 15.29 -5.53
C SER A 407 -2.98 15.76 -6.51
N ILE A 408 -3.20 17.07 -6.55
CA ILE A 408 -4.18 17.71 -7.45
C ILE A 408 -3.70 17.62 -8.90
N VAL A 409 -2.39 17.72 -9.10
CA VAL A 409 -1.73 17.71 -10.41
C VAL A 409 -1.62 16.29 -11.00
N SER A 410 -1.86 15.25 -10.20
CA SER A 410 -1.73 13.83 -10.59
C SER A 410 -2.40 13.50 -11.93
N PRO A 411 -3.64 13.94 -12.27
CA PRO A 411 -4.25 13.58 -13.55
C PRO A 411 -3.46 14.09 -14.77
N ILE A 412 -2.94 15.32 -14.70
CA ILE A 412 -2.17 15.94 -15.79
C ILE A 412 -0.80 15.28 -15.88
N VAL A 413 -0.16 15.08 -14.73
CA VAL A 413 1.15 14.42 -14.64
C VAL A 413 1.06 12.98 -15.17
N ASN A 414 0.01 12.24 -14.83
CA ASN A 414 -0.20 10.88 -15.34
C ASN A 414 -0.37 10.83 -16.86
N LEU A 415 -1.10 11.79 -17.45
CA LEU A 415 -1.30 11.84 -18.89
C LEU A 415 0.03 11.99 -19.65
N LEU A 416 0.99 12.74 -19.09
CA LEU A 416 2.29 13.00 -19.70
C LEU A 416 3.33 11.93 -19.34
N LEU A 417 3.48 11.62 -18.05
CA LEU A 417 4.59 10.82 -17.56
C LEU A 417 4.35 9.31 -17.68
N VAL A 418 3.12 8.82 -17.53
CA VAL A 418 2.86 7.36 -17.65
C VAL A 418 3.27 6.82 -19.02
N PRO A 419 2.91 7.46 -20.16
CA PRO A 419 3.40 7.04 -21.47
C PRO A 419 4.92 7.11 -21.61
N LEU A 420 5.55 8.18 -21.09
CA LEU A 420 7.01 8.35 -21.16
C LEU A 420 7.76 7.28 -20.34
N PHE A 421 7.28 6.96 -19.14
CA PHE A 421 7.82 5.85 -18.35
C PHE A 421 7.59 4.49 -19.02
N SER A 422 6.44 4.30 -19.66
CA SER A 422 6.15 3.08 -20.42
C SER A 422 7.11 2.91 -21.59
N LEU A 423 7.38 4.00 -22.33
CA LEU A 423 8.38 4.02 -23.39
C LEU A 423 9.79 3.78 -22.85
N GLY A 424 10.15 4.44 -21.75
CA GLY A 424 11.43 4.24 -21.08
C GLY A 424 11.64 2.79 -20.63
N LEU A 425 10.61 2.13 -20.11
CA LEU A 425 10.64 0.69 -19.78
C LEU A 425 10.90 -0.17 -21.02
N ILE A 426 10.17 0.07 -22.12
CA ILE A 426 10.34 -0.67 -23.38
C ILE A 426 11.76 -0.52 -23.91
N LEU A 427 12.26 0.73 -23.97
CA LEU A 427 13.62 1.01 -24.43
C LEU A 427 14.68 0.42 -23.50
N SER A 428 14.44 0.39 -22.18
CA SER A 428 15.35 -0.25 -21.22
C SER A 428 15.45 -1.76 -21.46
N ILE A 429 14.33 -2.43 -21.76
CA ILE A 429 14.32 -3.85 -22.12
C ILE A 429 15.10 -4.08 -23.41
N ILE A 430 14.95 -3.19 -24.41
CA ILE A 430 15.68 -3.24 -25.67
C ILE A 430 17.19 -3.02 -25.44
N THR A 431 17.59 -2.04 -24.63
CA THR A 431 18.98 -1.81 -24.22
C THR A 431 19.57 -3.08 -23.62
N LEU A 432 18.89 -3.68 -22.62
CA LEU A 432 19.40 -4.88 -21.96
C LEU A 432 19.52 -6.06 -22.92
N PHE A 433 18.56 -6.23 -23.84
CA PHE A 433 18.64 -7.25 -24.88
C PHE A 433 19.87 -7.05 -25.78
N PHE A 434 20.06 -5.84 -26.32
CA PHE A 434 21.22 -5.57 -27.19
C PHE A 434 22.54 -5.52 -26.45
N SER A 435 22.55 -5.21 -25.15
CA SER A 435 23.78 -5.22 -24.35
C SER A 435 24.49 -6.59 -24.39
N VAL A 436 23.76 -7.68 -24.64
CA VAL A 436 24.34 -9.02 -24.77
C VAL A 436 25.00 -9.25 -26.15
N PHE A 437 24.51 -8.59 -27.20
CA PHE A 437 24.90 -8.86 -28.59
C PHE A 437 25.77 -7.77 -29.24
N SER A 438 25.58 -6.51 -28.86
CA SER A 438 26.26 -5.36 -29.48
C SER A 438 26.29 -4.17 -28.50
N THR A 439 27.50 -3.76 -28.12
CA THR A 439 27.72 -2.56 -27.28
C THR A 439 27.25 -1.30 -27.99
N PHE A 440 27.54 -1.16 -29.29
CA PHE A 440 27.13 -0.01 -30.09
C PHE A 440 25.61 0.20 -30.11
N LEU A 441 24.82 -0.85 -30.39
CA LEU A 441 23.36 -0.74 -30.36
C LEU A 441 22.85 -0.46 -28.94
N SER A 442 23.45 -1.08 -27.93
CA SER A 442 23.11 -0.83 -26.52
C SER A 442 23.30 0.65 -26.15
N GLU A 443 24.40 1.27 -26.57
CA GLU A 443 24.70 2.68 -26.26
C GLU A 443 23.69 3.67 -26.86
N ILE A 444 23.23 3.42 -28.10
CA ILE A 444 22.20 4.26 -28.75
C ILE A 444 20.91 4.25 -27.92
N PHE A 445 20.46 3.07 -27.49
CA PHE A 445 19.26 2.95 -26.67
C PHE A 445 19.48 3.48 -25.25
N THR A 446 20.66 3.27 -24.66
CA THR A 446 21.05 3.90 -23.39
C THR A 446 20.86 5.41 -23.42
N GLY A 447 21.44 6.10 -24.41
CA GLY A 447 21.32 7.56 -24.53
C GLY A 447 19.86 8.02 -24.64
N SER A 448 19.03 7.25 -25.35
CA SER A 448 17.59 7.51 -25.47
C SER A 448 16.84 7.37 -24.15
N VAL A 449 17.13 6.32 -23.37
CA VAL A 449 16.54 6.10 -22.04
C VAL A 449 16.97 7.19 -21.06
N GLU A 450 18.26 7.53 -21.03
CA GLU A 450 18.81 8.60 -20.18
C GLU A 450 18.11 9.94 -20.45
N PHE A 451 17.98 10.30 -21.74
CA PHE A 451 17.32 11.53 -22.13
C PHE A 451 15.85 11.56 -21.68
N LEU A 452 15.11 10.47 -21.90
CA LEU A 452 13.71 10.36 -21.51
C LEU A 452 13.51 10.44 -19.99
N PHE A 453 14.27 9.70 -19.20
CA PHE A 453 14.15 9.75 -17.74
C PHE A 453 14.65 11.05 -17.15
N LYS A 454 15.65 11.71 -17.76
CA LYS A 454 16.03 13.07 -17.38
C LYS A 454 14.88 14.06 -17.57
N ILE A 455 14.17 14.00 -18.70
CA ILE A 455 12.97 14.81 -18.93
C ILE A 455 11.90 14.52 -17.88
N CYS A 456 11.61 13.24 -17.62
CA CYS A 456 10.62 12.84 -16.63
C CYS A 456 10.95 13.39 -15.25
N VAL A 457 12.19 13.21 -14.78
CA VAL A 457 12.64 13.68 -13.47
C VAL A 457 12.56 15.21 -13.37
N ASN A 458 12.93 15.95 -14.42
CA ASN A 458 12.84 17.40 -14.42
C ASN A 458 11.39 17.90 -14.34
N ILE A 459 10.47 17.28 -15.08
CA ILE A 459 9.04 17.61 -15.00
C ILE A 459 8.52 17.34 -13.59
N ILE A 460 8.89 16.20 -12.99
CA ILE A 460 8.46 15.83 -11.63
C ILE A 460 8.95 16.85 -10.61
N LYS A 461 10.22 17.23 -10.68
CA LYS A 461 10.80 18.23 -9.77
C LYS A 461 10.06 19.56 -9.88
N PHE A 462 9.90 20.07 -11.10
CA PHE A 462 9.18 21.31 -11.38
C PHE A 462 7.75 21.29 -10.80
N VAL A 463 7.02 20.19 -10.99
CA VAL A 463 5.65 20.07 -10.47
C VAL A 463 5.63 19.93 -8.95
N SER A 464 6.59 19.23 -8.36
CA SER A 464 6.65 19.00 -6.91
C SER A 464 7.02 20.24 -6.08
N GLU A 465 7.67 21.23 -6.70
CA GLU A 465 8.03 22.51 -6.07
C GLU A 465 6.81 23.46 -5.96
N PHE A 466 5.71 23.18 -6.65
CA PHE A 466 4.51 24.00 -6.58
C PHE A 466 3.76 23.75 -5.26
N GLU A 467 3.49 24.80 -4.48
CA GLU A 467 2.85 24.71 -3.15
C GLU A 467 1.48 24.00 -3.18
N PHE A 468 0.73 24.16 -4.27
CA PHE A 468 -0.59 23.51 -4.46
C PHE A 468 -0.51 22.17 -5.22
N SER A 469 0.67 21.58 -5.36
CA SER A 469 0.83 20.30 -6.07
C SER A 469 0.10 19.16 -5.35
N ALA A 470 0.15 19.14 -4.01
CA ALA A 470 -0.52 18.16 -3.20
C ALA A 470 -0.98 18.74 -1.86
N PHE A 471 -2.13 18.26 -1.39
CA PHE A 471 -2.52 18.41 0.00
C PHE A 471 -1.89 17.26 0.82
N VAL A 472 -1.29 17.59 1.96
CA VAL A 472 -0.66 16.64 2.89
C VAL A 472 -1.30 16.74 4.27
N GLY A 473 -1.65 15.60 4.88
CA GLY A 473 -2.35 15.50 6.16
C GLY A 473 -3.35 14.36 6.23
N ASN A 474 -3.58 13.81 7.43
CA ASN A 474 -4.55 12.71 7.61
C ASN A 474 -6.01 13.16 7.48
N GLU A 475 -6.30 14.42 7.81
CA GLU A 475 -7.66 14.98 7.80
C GLU A 475 -8.23 15.12 6.38
N ILE A 476 -7.38 15.02 5.35
CA ILE A 476 -7.77 15.23 3.95
C ILE A 476 -8.62 14.06 3.41
N THR A 477 -8.60 12.89 4.07
CA THR A 477 -9.35 11.71 3.65
C THR A 477 -10.85 12.01 3.44
N PHE A 478 -11.47 12.71 4.40
CA PHE A 478 -12.90 13.02 4.34
C PHE A 478 -13.24 14.08 3.26
N PRO A 479 -12.52 15.23 3.16
CA PRO A 479 -12.63 16.15 2.04
C PRO A 479 -12.46 15.48 0.66
N ILE A 480 -11.54 14.53 0.53
CA ILE A 480 -11.32 13.82 -0.73
C ILE A 480 -12.45 12.86 -1.06
N LEU A 481 -12.99 12.15 -0.06
CA LEU A 481 -14.19 11.34 -0.26
C LEU A 481 -15.35 12.19 -0.78
N LEU A 482 -15.56 13.37 -0.19
CA LEU A 482 -16.56 14.34 -0.66
C LEU A 482 -16.26 14.83 -2.08
N LEU A 483 -15.00 15.12 -2.40
CA LEU A 483 -14.57 15.53 -3.73
C LEU A 483 -14.82 14.42 -4.77
N SER A 484 -14.54 13.16 -4.41
CA SER A 484 -14.86 11.99 -5.25
C SER A 484 -16.37 11.88 -5.51
N ILE A 485 -17.22 12.09 -4.50
CA ILE A 485 -18.68 12.09 -4.68
C ILE A 485 -19.13 13.27 -5.56
N ALA A 486 -18.58 14.46 -5.31
CA ALA A 486 -18.88 15.66 -6.09
C ALA A 486 -18.48 15.52 -7.56
N THR A 487 -17.31 14.95 -7.85
CA THR A 487 -16.86 14.69 -9.21
C THR A 487 -17.75 13.69 -9.93
N ILE A 488 -18.21 12.63 -9.27
CA ILE A 488 -19.20 11.70 -9.83
C ILE A 488 -20.50 12.45 -10.18
N TYR A 489 -20.98 13.30 -9.27
CA TYR A 489 -22.20 14.08 -9.48
C TYR A 489 -22.05 15.03 -10.69
N LEU A 490 -20.91 15.69 -10.83
CA LEU A 490 -20.60 16.55 -11.97
C LEU A 490 -20.48 15.77 -13.29
N PHE A 491 -19.78 14.63 -13.31
CA PHE A 491 -19.62 13.80 -14.52
C PHE A 491 -20.93 13.15 -14.97
N SER A 492 -21.91 12.99 -14.08
CA SER A 492 -23.24 12.53 -14.45
C SER A 492 -24.09 13.59 -15.17
N SER A 493 -23.54 14.76 -15.52
CA SER A 493 -24.26 15.86 -16.17
C SER A 493 -24.33 15.67 -17.68
N GLU A 494 -25.53 15.81 -18.26
CA GLU A 494 -25.73 15.60 -19.69
C GLU A 494 -25.67 16.89 -20.50
N LYS A 495 -25.99 18.04 -19.88
CA LYS A 495 -26.09 19.37 -20.50
C LYS A 495 -25.24 20.41 -19.75
N LYS A 496 -24.72 21.42 -20.46
CA LYS A 496 -23.91 22.51 -19.86
C LYS A 496 -24.64 23.27 -18.73
N ARG A 497 -25.94 23.53 -18.88
CA ARG A 497 -26.76 24.16 -17.81
C ARG A 497 -26.85 23.30 -16.55
N GLN A 498 -27.00 21.98 -16.71
CA GLN A 498 -27.02 21.04 -15.59
C GLN A 498 -25.66 20.99 -14.90
N LEU A 499 -24.57 20.98 -15.65
CA LEU A 499 -23.21 21.04 -15.10
C LEU A 499 -23.01 22.31 -14.28
N PHE A 500 -23.38 23.48 -14.81
CA PHE A 500 -23.27 24.75 -14.11
C PHE A 500 -24.07 24.75 -12.80
N PHE A 501 -25.35 24.34 -12.84
CA PHE A 501 -26.17 24.21 -11.63
C PHE A 501 -25.53 23.28 -10.59
N ARG A 502 -25.08 22.09 -11.02
CA ARG A 502 -24.46 21.11 -10.12
C ARG A 502 -23.14 21.61 -9.54
N PHE A 503 -22.36 22.34 -10.33
CA PHE A 503 -21.15 23.01 -9.86
C PHE A 503 -21.47 24.04 -8.78
N CYS A 504 -22.47 24.89 -8.98
CA CYS A 504 -22.92 25.83 -7.94
C CYS A 504 -23.37 25.11 -6.67
N VAL A 505 -24.16 24.02 -6.78
CA VAL A 505 -24.58 23.22 -5.61
C VAL A 505 -23.38 22.63 -4.87
N VAL A 506 -22.43 22.04 -5.60
CA VAL A 506 -21.19 21.50 -5.00
C VAL A 506 -20.37 22.60 -4.34
N ALA A 507 -20.23 23.76 -4.99
CA ALA A 507 -19.49 24.90 -4.44
C ALA A 507 -20.13 25.43 -3.15
N VAL A 508 -21.45 25.61 -3.14
CA VAL A 508 -22.20 26.03 -1.94
C VAL A 508 -22.09 25.00 -0.83
N PHE A 509 -22.22 23.70 -1.15
CA PHE A 509 -22.07 22.62 -0.17
C PHE A 509 -20.65 22.55 0.40
N PHE A 510 -19.63 22.75 -0.44
CA PHE A 510 -18.24 22.79 -0.01
C PHE A 510 -17.96 24.00 0.89
N ILE A 511 -18.46 25.19 0.53
CA ILE A 511 -18.39 26.39 1.37
C ILE A 511 -19.11 26.17 2.70
N ALA A 512 -20.29 25.55 2.69
CA ALA A 512 -21.05 25.22 3.89
C ALA A 512 -20.30 24.22 4.79
N ILE A 513 -19.65 23.21 4.23
CA ILE A 513 -18.81 22.27 5.00
C ILE A 513 -17.58 22.98 5.55
N MET A 514 -16.91 23.83 4.77
CA MET A 514 -15.78 24.62 5.27
C MET A 514 -16.20 25.55 6.40
N PHE A 515 -17.39 26.15 6.29
CA PHE A 515 -17.97 26.95 7.35
C PHE A 515 -18.34 26.10 8.58
N ILE A 516 -18.94 24.92 8.40
CA ILE A 516 -19.27 23.99 9.47
C ILE A 516 -18.00 23.50 10.16
N ASN A 517 -16.96 23.10 9.44
CA ASN A 517 -15.67 22.71 10.00
C ASN A 517 -15.00 23.86 10.74
N ASN A 518 -15.08 25.10 10.23
CA ASN A 518 -14.63 26.27 10.98
C ASN A 518 -15.46 26.54 12.25
N SER A 519 -16.76 26.22 12.22
CA SER A 519 -17.65 26.37 13.40
C SER A 519 -17.60 25.18 14.37
N GLN A 520 -17.12 24.03 13.89
CA GLN A 520 -16.76 22.84 14.65
C GLN A 520 -15.25 22.79 14.82
N VAL A 521 -14.64 23.89 15.29
CA VAL A 521 -13.49 23.72 16.16
C VAL A 521 -14.03 22.97 17.37
N ALA A 522 -14.02 21.63 17.27
CA ALA A 522 -14.36 20.76 18.37
C ALA A 522 -13.58 21.29 19.57
N GLU A 523 -14.27 21.58 20.68
CA GLU A 523 -13.59 21.94 21.92
C GLU A 523 -12.42 20.98 22.07
N PRO A 524 -11.18 21.48 21.99
CA PRO A 524 -10.06 20.57 21.97
C PRO A 524 -10.12 19.81 23.29
N LYS A 525 -10.07 18.49 23.20
CA LYS A 525 -10.09 17.62 24.38
C LYS A 525 -8.66 17.33 24.79
N THR A 526 -8.46 17.03 26.06
CA THR A 526 -7.17 16.52 26.50
C THR A 526 -6.92 15.17 25.83
N GLU A 527 -5.87 15.10 25.02
CA GLU A 527 -5.44 13.88 24.33
C GLU A 527 -4.21 13.31 25.03
N VAL A 528 -4.20 12.01 25.27
CA VAL A 528 -3.07 11.30 25.86
C VAL A 528 -2.50 10.36 24.82
N PHE A 529 -1.22 10.52 24.52
CA PHE A 529 -0.46 9.63 23.64
C PHE A 529 0.63 8.94 24.43
N ALA A 530 0.71 7.62 24.34
CA ALA A 530 1.57 6.83 25.20
C ALA A 530 2.62 6.10 24.34
N LYS A 531 3.82 6.70 24.17
CA LYS A 531 4.96 6.02 23.52
C LYS A 531 5.73 5.17 24.53
N ASN A 532 6.71 4.40 24.05
CA ASN A 532 7.51 3.53 24.91
C ASN A 532 8.37 4.32 25.92
N ASN A 533 8.95 5.44 25.47
CA ASN A 533 9.93 6.20 26.25
C ASN A 533 9.28 7.37 27.01
N TYR A 534 8.19 7.91 26.48
CA TYR A 534 7.51 9.07 27.04
C TYR A 534 5.98 8.96 26.85
N SER A 535 5.24 9.70 27.66
CA SER A 535 3.82 9.97 27.51
C SER A 535 3.65 11.45 27.17
N LEU A 536 2.81 11.72 26.19
CA LEU A 536 2.47 13.05 25.73
C LEU A 536 1.03 13.34 26.15
N VAL A 537 0.80 14.46 26.82
CA VAL A 537 -0.55 14.95 27.12
C VAL A 537 -0.72 16.29 26.43
N SER A 538 -1.57 16.34 25.41
CA SER A 538 -1.96 17.58 24.74
C SER A 538 -3.13 18.17 25.49
N ILE A 539 -2.88 19.23 26.26
CA ILE A 539 -3.89 19.93 27.05
C ILE A 539 -4.22 21.24 26.34
N PRO A 540 -5.45 21.42 25.87
CA PRO A 540 -5.90 22.70 25.38
C PRO A 540 -6.20 23.65 26.52
N LEU A 541 -5.68 24.86 26.42
CA LEU A 541 -5.93 25.98 27.30
C LEU A 541 -6.69 27.04 26.51
N GLN A 542 -7.86 27.43 26.99
CA GLN A 542 -8.63 28.52 26.39
C GLN A 542 -7.96 29.85 26.76
N ASN A 543 -7.53 30.62 25.77
CA ASN A 543 -7.02 31.98 25.98
C ASN A 543 -8.19 32.99 25.96
N ASN A 544 -8.00 34.17 26.52
CA ASN A 544 -8.99 35.26 26.61
C ASN A 544 -9.50 35.79 25.25
N LYS A 545 -8.96 35.30 24.11
CA LYS A 545 -9.27 35.72 22.74
C LYS A 545 -10.05 34.67 21.92
N GLU A 546 -10.70 33.69 22.57
CA GLU A 546 -11.39 32.55 21.90
C GLU A 546 -10.47 31.59 21.11
N GLU A 547 -9.16 31.83 21.08
CA GLU A 547 -8.17 30.88 20.55
C GLU A 547 -7.73 29.86 21.62
N TYR A 548 -7.64 28.59 21.23
CA TYR A 548 -7.08 27.54 22.08
C TYR A 548 -5.58 27.44 21.86
N GLU A 549 -4.83 27.57 22.95
CA GLU A 549 -3.40 27.27 22.99
C GLU A 549 -3.20 25.84 23.49
N ILE A 550 -2.19 25.15 22.97
CA ILE A 550 -1.88 23.80 23.45
C ILE A 550 -0.71 23.87 24.42
N PHE A 551 -0.98 23.45 25.65
CA PHE A 551 0.02 23.04 26.61
C PHE A 551 0.36 21.57 26.37
N LEU A 552 1.58 21.33 25.90
CA LEU A 552 2.05 20.00 25.59
C LEU A 552 2.90 19.48 26.76
N TRP A 553 2.45 18.41 27.40
CA TRP A 553 3.18 17.83 28.51
C TRP A 553 3.88 16.55 28.10
N ILE A 554 5.22 16.53 28.18
CA ILE A 554 6.07 15.38 27.88
C ILE A 554 6.60 14.80 29.20
N CYS A 555 6.18 13.57 29.50
CA CYS A 555 6.58 12.82 30.68
C CYS A 555 7.38 11.57 30.31
N ASP A 556 8.55 11.38 30.90
CA ASP A 556 9.32 10.15 30.74
C ASP A 556 8.60 8.93 31.36
N ARG A 557 8.71 7.76 30.73
CA ARG A 557 8.11 6.50 31.22
C ARG A 557 9.08 5.57 31.94
N LYS A 558 10.39 5.53 31.57
CA LYS A 558 11.48 4.74 32.21
C LYS A 558 12.88 5.28 31.85
N PRO A 559 13.95 4.97 32.62
CA PRO A 559 15.28 5.61 32.53
C PRO A 559 16.24 5.04 31.47
N GLU A 560 15.84 4.08 30.65
CA GLU A 560 16.76 3.46 29.68
C GLU A 560 16.10 3.30 28.31
N GLN A 561 16.58 4.05 27.31
CA GLN A 561 16.97 3.60 25.95
C GLN A 561 16.88 4.72 24.90
N ASP A 562 18.00 4.91 24.18
CA ASP A 562 18.24 5.65 22.94
C ASP A 562 17.40 6.92 22.70
N TYR A 563 18.04 8.06 22.93
CA TYR A 563 17.58 9.39 22.50
C TYR A 563 17.57 9.45 20.97
N TYR A 564 16.40 9.23 20.38
CA TYR A 564 16.22 9.32 18.93
C TYR A 564 15.44 10.58 18.58
N TYR A 565 15.84 11.21 17.48
CA TYR A 565 15.10 12.32 16.86
C TYR A 565 13.69 11.85 16.47
N ASP A 566 12.67 12.17 17.27
CA ASP A 566 11.29 11.76 17.01
C ASP A 566 10.62 12.74 16.06
N ARG A 567 10.87 12.56 14.76
CA ARG A 567 10.33 13.42 13.69
C ARG A 567 8.80 13.55 13.75
N ALA A 568 8.09 12.49 14.13
CA ALA A 568 6.64 12.53 14.24
C ALA A 568 6.17 13.44 15.37
N LEU A 569 6.90 13.47 16.49
CA LEU A 569 6.64 14.42 17.58
C LEU A 569 6.95 15.87 17.15
N ILE A 570 8.00 16.09 16.35
CA ILE A 570 8.31 17.42 15.79
C ILE A 570 7.19 17.87 14.86
N GLU A 571 6.80 17.05 13.89
CA GLU A 571 5.67 17.34 12.99
C GLU A 571 4.38 17.58 13.80
N PHE A 572 4.15 16.82 14.87
CA PHE A 572 3.01 17.04 15.77
C PHE A 572 3.05 18.41 16.49
N ILE A 573 4.22 18.87 16.93
CA ILE A 573 4.40 20.21 17.51
C ILE A 573 4.27 21.30 16.43
N SER A 574 4.76 21.02 15.23
CA SER A 574 4.72 21.94 14.08
C SER A 574 3.32 22.10 13.48
N ASP A 575 2.49 21.07 13.54
CA ASP A 575 1.13 21.12 12.98
C ASP A 575 0.11 21.74 13.95
N ARG A 576 0.48 21.95 15.22
CA ARG A 576 -0.41 22.48 16.27
C ARG A 576 0.07 23.82 16.84
N ASN A 577 -0.86 24.59 17.40
CA ASN A 577 -0.57 25.86 18.10
C ASN A 577 -0.05 25.60 19.52
N VAL A 578 1.08 24.90 19.61
CA VAL A 578 1.76 24.63 20.89
C VAL A 578 2.48 25.90 21.33
N LYS A 579 2.10 26.46 22.49
CA LYS A 579 2.72 27.66 23.07
C LYS A 579 3.61 27.33 24.25
N THR A 580 3.33 26.25 24.96
CA THR A 580 4.10 25.85 26.13
C THR A 580 4.31 24.35 26.13
N ILE A 581 5.56 23.93 26.38
CA ILE A 581 5.92 22.53 26.58
C ILE A 581 6.32 22.35 28.05
N GLY A 582 5.52 21.58 28.79
CA GLY A 582 5.88 21.08 30.11
C GLY A 582 6.73 19.82 29.98
N ILE A 583 7.88 19.76 30.65
CA ILE A 583 8.78 18.59 30.59
C ILE A 583 9.03 17.99 31.98
N ASN A 584 9.10 16.66 32.02
CA ASN A 584 9.49 15.87 33.19
C ASN A 584 10.40 14.71 32.76
N GLY A 585 11.67 14.78 33.18
CA GLY A 585 12.64 13.71 32.99
C GLY A 585 13.69 14.02 31.92
N ALA A 586 14.73 13.17 31.88
CA ALA A 586 15.92 13.36 31.06
C ALA A 586 15.64 13.28 29.55
N PHE A 587 14.74 12.40 29.11
CA PHE A 587 14.37 12.31 27.70
C PHE A 587 13.68 13.59 27.24
N ALA A 588 12.70 14.09 28.01
CA ALA A 588 12.01 15.32 27.66
C ALA A 588 12.99 16.51 27.58
N SER A 589 13.94 16.63 28.51
CA SER A 589 14.97 17.67 28.50
C SER A 589 15.93 17.56 27.31
N GLU A 590 16.37 16.34 26.95
CA GLU A 590 17.24 16.14 25.78
C GLU A 590 16.50 16.34 24.45
N PHE A 591 15.25 15.87 24.35
CA PHE A 591 14.43 16.04 23.16
C PHE A 591 14.23 17.52 22.84
N VAL A 592 13.87 18.33 23.84
CA VAL A 592 13.70 19.79 23.68
C VAL A 592 14.98 20.45 23.15
N LYS A 593 16.16 20.05 23.63
CA LYS A 593 17.45 20.54 23.10
C LYS A 593 17.65 20.19 21.63
N SER A 594 17.15 19.03 21.19
CA SER A 594 17.29 18.59 19.79
C SER A 594 16.39 19.36 18.81
N ILE A 595 15.40 20.11 19.29
CA ILE A 595 14.40 20.83 18.48
C ILE A 595 14.44 22.35 18.71
N ASP A 596 15.58 22.87 19.16
CA ASP A 596 15.78 24.30 19.52
C ASP A 596 15.39 25.25 18.37
N ASP A 597 15.65 24.86 17.12
CA ASP A 597 15.28 25.64 15.94
C ASP A 597 13.75 25.81 15.82
N VAL A 598 12.97 24.73 16.05
CA VAL A 598 11.50 24.76 15.99
C VAL A 598 10.91 25.56 17.15
N ILE A 599 11.52 25.46 18.33
CA ILE A 599 11.13 26.20 19.52
C ILE A 599 11.29 27.71 19.31
N LYS A 600 12.43 28.12 18.73
CA LYS A 600 12.71 29.53 18.41
C LYS A 600 11.79 30.06 17.32
N ASP A 601 11.60 29.30 16.24
CA ASP A 601 10.75 29.71 15.12
C ASP A 601 9.29 29.97 15.55
N LYS A 602 8.77 29.15 16.48
CA LYS A 602 7.40 29.24 16.98
C LYS A 602 7.21 30.00 18.29
N ASN A 603 8.28 30.53 18.90
CA ASN A 603 8.26 31.16 20.22
C ASN A 603 7.60 30.27 21.30
N ILE A 604 8.03 29.01 21.40
CA ILE A 604 7.49 28.04 22.36
C ILE A 604 8.18 28.20 23.73
N ILE A 605 7.42 28.29 24.80
CA ILE A 605 7.94 28.38 26.18
C ILE A 605 8.15 26.96 26.73
N ILE A 606 9.36 26.67 27.22
CA ILE A 606 9.64 25.40 27.91
C ILE A 606 9.54 25.61 29.41
N ARG A 607 8.86 24.70 30.11
CA ARG A 607 8.77 24.70 31.58
C ARG A 607 9.08 23.33 32.14
N GLU A 608 10.10 23.23 32.99
CA GLU A 608 10.30 22.05 33.82
C GLU A 608 9.23 22.03 34.92
N LEU A 609 8.45 20.96 34.97
CA LEU A 609 7.36 20.82 35.94
C LEU A 609 7.88 20.15 37.21
N ASN A 610 7.62 20.76 38.36
CA ASN A 610 7.95 20.13 39.64
C ASN A 610 6.92 19.03 40.00
N PHE A 611 7.21 18.26 41.04
CA PHE A 611 6.40 17.11 41.46
C PHE A 611 4.94 17.48 41.83
N ASP A 612 4.75 18.64 42.45
CA ASP A 612 3.42 19.09 42.88
C ASP A 612 2.58 19.58 41.68
N GLU A 613 3.21 20.30 40.75
CA GLU A 613 2.61 20.72 39.48
C GLU A 613 2.19 19.51 38.63
N GLN A 614 3.06 18.48 38.56
CA GLN A 614 2.72 17.21 37.90
C GLN A 614 1.47 16.58 38.53
N LYS A 615 1.46 16.39 39.85
CA LYS A 615 0.30 15.78 40.53
C LYS A 615 -0.99 16.58 40.36
N ALA A 616 -0.90 17.90 40.29
CA ALA A 616 -2.04 18.76 40.03
C ALA A 616 -2.61 18.53 38.61
N LEU A 617 -1.74 18.43 37.59
CA LEU A 617 -2.13 18.09 36.22
C LEU A 617 -2.76 16.70 36.13
N GLU A 618 -2.19 15.69 36.79
CA GLU A 618 -2.72 14.32 36.82
C GLU A 618 -4.12 14.24 37.43
N ARG A 619 -4.35 14.96 38.54
CA ARG A 619 -5.68 15.03 39.17
C ARG A 619 -6.69 15.71 38.27
N LYS A 620 -6.30 16.83 37.65
CA LYS A 620 -7.22 17.69 36.89
C LYS A 620 -7.58 17.13 35.52
N PHE A 621 -6.62 16.54 34.82
CA PHE A 621 -6.78 16.14 33.41
C PHE A 621 -6.72 14.63 33.18
N LEU A 622 -6.20 13.85 34.14
CA LEU A 622 -6.02 12.40 34.00
C LEU A 622 -6.83 11.61 35.05
N ASN A 623 -7.79 12.24 35.73
CA ASN A 623 -8.61 11.65 36.79
C ASN A 623 -7.79 10.94 37.89
N GLY A 624 -6.62 11.50 38.22
CA GLY A 624 -5.72 10.95 39.26
C GLY A 624 -4.85 9.77 38.80
N LYS A 625 -4.89 9.39 37.51
CA LYS A 625 -3.94 8.43 36.94
C LYS A 625 -2.61 9.13 36.64
N THR A 626 -1.51 8.50 37.01
CA THR A 626 -0.17 9.02 36.74
C THR A 626 0.13 8.97 35.24
N ALA A 627 0.65 10.05 34.66
CA ALA A 627 0.94 10.14 33.23
C ALA A 627 1.83 8.98 32.70
N PRO A 628 2.88 8.53 33.42
CA PRO A 628 3.72 7.40 32.97
C PRO A 628 2.99 6.05 32.87
N HIS A 629 1.94 5.84 33.69
CA HIS A 629 1.18 4.59 33.77
C HIS A 629 -0.11 4.57 32.95
N LEU A 630 -0.36 5.59 32.11
CA LEU A 630 -1.45 5.56 31.13
C LEU A 630 -1.13 4.56 30.02
N ILE A 631 -1.35 3.29 30.31
CA ILE A 631 -1.45 2.23 29.31
C ILE A 631 -2.65 2.57 28.43
N GLU A 632 -2.48 2.49 27.10
CA GLU A 632 -3.53 2.64 26.09
C GLU A 632 -4.87 2.10 26.62
N ILE A 633 -5.85 2.99 26.82
CA ILE A 633 -7.26 2.59 26.86
C ILE A 633 -7.70 2.24 25.45
#